data_AF-A0A7C2B7R1-F1
#
_entry.id   AF-A0A7C2B7R1-F1
#
_cell.length_a   1.000
_cell.length_b   1.000
_cell.length_c   1.000
_cell.angle_alpha   90.00
_cell.angle_beta   90.00
_cell.angle_gamma   90.00
#
_symmetry.space_group_name_H-M   'P 1'
#
loop_
_entity.id
_entity.type
_entity.pdbx_description
1 polymer ?
#
loop_
_entity_poly.entity_id
_entity_poly.type
_entity_poly.pdbx_seq_one_letter_code
_entity_poly.pdbx_strand_id
1 'polypeptide(L)'
;MIRKEASSMRAPSSIRYRARAAPSAGGLIGLGLFGVLAATAVLAVLGLLGVTRSTLSLPILWVVFLVSGVGTVGMGYLLVGYFSLGYDVTDRSIRIRWGGRIDEVPLDRLTYAGPAAPLLGGAMQRWQPFWPGYYVGWLRSPFGRVRVAATQPISRQLLLSTGTEHWAISPAQPVIFLEQVAAARRQREVGTAEVTIAGREQLAEAGWTAAFPTVGDAREPRPAQDFASALRPVFLRDPVALGLVALSLGLLVGLVVFLVLRSVHLPETLVLHWNAAGLPDRIGTRRDLWLLPIVAAIVTIANLALAFLAEPLERFAARLLLAGTVVVLALTWIALLTITL
;
A
#
# COMPACT_ATOMS: atom_id res chain seq x y z
N MET A 1 43.19 43.58 -3.70
CA MET A 1 41.71 43.49 -3.57
C MET A 1 41.27 42.08 -4.00
N ILE A 2 41.47 41.06 -3.16
CA ILE A 2 40.98 39.69 -3.42
C ILE A 2 40.56 39.12 -2.06
N ARG A 3 39.26 39.16 -1.79
CA ARG A 3 38.65 38.62 -0.58
C ARG A 3 38.60 37.11 -0.72
N LYS A 4 39.49 36.41 -0.01
CA LYS A 4 39.51 34.95 0.10
C LYS A 4 38.19 34.54 0.77
N GLU A 5 37.25 34.04 -0.03
CA GLU A 5 36.02 33.42 0.48
C GLU A 5 36.44 32.24 1.36
N ALA A 6 36.33 32.45 2.67
CA ALA A 6 36.44 31.38 3.63
C ALA A 6 35.31 30.39 3.32
N SER A 7 35.71 29.27 2.73
CA SER A 7 34.94 28.03 2.69
C SER A 7 34.49 27.72 4.11
N SER A 8 33.26 28.11 4.45
CA SER A 8 32.65 27.77 5.72
C SER A 8 32.54 26.26 5.78
N MET A 9 33.48 25.61 6.46
CA MET A 9 33.29 24.24 6.94
C MET A 9 32.08 24.31 7.87
N ARG A 10 30.90 23.96 7.34
CA ARG A 10 29.67 23.82 8.12
C ARG A 10 29.98 22.78 9.19
N ALA A 11 30.04 23.21 10.45
CA ALA A 11 30.07 22.29 11.57
C ALA A 11 28.94 21.25 11.37
N PRO A 12 29.20 19.95 11.57
CA PRO A 12 28.17 18.94 11.43
C PRO A 12 27.03 19.31 12.36
N SER A 13 25.89 19.62 11.77
CA SER A 13 24.73 20.06 12.49
C SER A 13 24.27 18.90 13.39
N SER A 14 24.34 19.11 14.71
CA SER A 14 24.11 18.05 15.68
C SER A 14 22.66 17.57 15.57
N ILE A 15 22.48 16.29 15.25
CA ILE A 15 21.15 15.70 15.19
C ILE A 15 20.65 15.61 16.63
N ARG A 16 19.65 16.42 16.98
CA ARG A 16 19.06 16.43 18.32
C ARG A 16 18.13 15.26 18.53
N TYR A 17 17.37 14.91 17.50
CA TYR A 17 16.36 13.88 17.60
C TYR A 17 16.14 13.20 16.25
N ARG A 18 16.04 11.86 16.27
CA ARG A 18 15.72 11.04 15.10
C ARG A 18 14.36 10.40 15.31
N ALA A 19 13.36 10.86 14.57
CA ALA A 19 12.07 10.20 14.48
C ALA A 19 12.08 9.22 13.30
N ARG A 20 11.58 8.00 13.54
CA ARG A 20 11.24 7.08 12.45
C ARG A 20 9.85 7.41 11.91
N ALA A 21 9.58 7.01 10.67
CA ALA A 21 8.21 6.99 10.18
C ALA A 21 7.35 6.04 11.03
N ALA A 22 6.07 6.40 11.20
CA ALA A 22 5.12 5.53 11.89
C ALA A 22 5.00 4.20 11.12
N PRO A 23 4.96 3.04 11.83
CA PRO A 23 4.78 1.76 11.16
C PRO A 23 3.42 1.73 10.46
N SER A 24 3.36 1.10 9.29
CA SER A 24 2.12 0.86 8.55
C SER A 24 2.09 -0.56 7.99
N ALA A 25 0.90 -1.09 7.73
CA ALA A 25 0.73 -2.41 7.10
C ALA A 25 1.39 -2.47 5.71
N GLY A 26 1.62 -1.30 5.08
CA GLY A 26 2.28 -1.15 3.79
C GLY A 26 3.67 -1.76 3.67
N GLY A 27 4.43 -1.84 4.77
CA GLY A 27 5.74 -2.49 4.77
C GLY A 27 5.64 -4.00 4.54
N LEU A 28 4.70 -4.67 5.22
CA LEU A 28 4.48 -6.11 5.09
C LEU A 28 3.85 -6.47 3.74
N ILE A 29 2.89 -5.67 3.29
CA ILE A 29 2.25 -5.86 1.97
C ILE A 29 3.27 -5.68 0.85
N GLY A 30 4.11 -4.63 0.93
CA GLY A 30 5.19 -4.41 -0.03
C GLY A 30 6.20 -5.56 -0.06
N LEU A 31 6.56 -6.12 1.11
CA LEU A 31 7.46 -7.26 1.20
C LEU A 31 6.84 -8.53 0.60
N GLY A 32 5.56 -8.79 0.86
CA GLY A 32 4.82 -9.89 0.26
C GLY A 32 4.75 -9.77 -1.27
N LEU A 33 4.41 -8.59 -1.78
CA LEU A 33 4.33 -8.33 -3.22
C LEU A 33 5.71 -8.43 -3.89
N PHE A 34 6.76 -7.92 -3.25
CA PHE A 34 8.14 -8.13 -3.70
C PHE A 34 8.50 -9.61 -3.77
N GLY A 35 8.16 -10.39 -2.74
CA GLY A 35 8.39 -11.83 -2.71
C GLY A 35 7.67 -12.57 -3.84
N VAL A 36 6.41 -12.25 -4.11
CA VAL A 36 5.62 -12.84 -5.21
C VAL A 36 6.21 -12.47 -6.56
N LEU A 37 6.55 -11.21 -6.80
CA LEU A 37 7.16 -10.76 -8.05
C LEU A 37 8.52 -11.41 -8.28
N ALA A 38 9.37 -11.47 -7.25
CA ALA A 38 10.68 -12.11 -7.30
C ALA A 38 10.56 -13.61 -7.56
N ALA A 39 9.67 -14.31 -6.86
CA ALA A 39 9.44 -15.74 -7.07
C ALA A 39 8.91 -16.01 -8.49
N THR A 40 7.99 -15.19 -8.99
CA THR A 40 7.48 -15.29 -10.36
C THR A 40 8.59 -15.08 -11.39
N ALA A 41 9.45 -14.08 -11.19
CA ALA A 41 10.61 -13.83 -12.05
C ALA A 41 11.58 -15.02 -12.05
N VAL A 42 11.89 -15.58 -10.88
CA VAL A 42 12.77 -16.76 -10.75
C VAL A 42 12.17 -17.98 -11.45
N LEU A 43 10.88 -18.27 -11.24
CA LEU A 43 10.20 -19.38 -11.90
C LEU A 43 10.18 -19.21 -13.42
N ALA A 44 9.99 -17.98 -13.92
CA ALA A 44 10.06 -17.69 -15.35
C ALA A 44 11.47 -17.93 -15.91
N VAL A 45 12.53 -17.53 -15.19
CA VAL A 45 13.93 -17.85 -15.57
C VAL A 45 14.19 -19.34 -15.58
N LEU A 46 13.77 -20.08 -14.55
CA LEU A 46 13.94 -21.54 -14.50
C LEU A 46 13.21 -22.24 -15.66
N GLY A 47 12.04 -21.72 -16.06
CA GLY A 47 11.33 -22.18 -17.24
C GLY A 47 12.06 -21.87 -18.55
N LEU A 48 12.64 -20.67 -18.68
CA LEU A 48 13.46 -20.27 -19.83
C LEU A 48 14.75 -21.10 -19.95
N LEU A 49 15.35 -21.49 -18.82
CA LEU A 49 16.54 -22.35 -18.75
C LEU A 49 16.23 -23.84 -18.97
N GLY A 50 14.94 -24.21 -19.12
CA GLY A 50 14.51 -25.60 -19.30
C GLY A 50 14.67 -26.47 -18.05
N VAL A 51 14.92 -25.87 -16.88
CA VAL A 51 15.10 -26.58 -15.59
C VAL A 51 13.75 -27.06 -15.07
N THR A 52 12.69 -26.29 -15.29
CA THR A 52 11.31 -26.66 -14.95
C THR A 52 10.51 -26.96 -16.22
N ARG A 53 9.68 -28.01 -16.19
CA ARG A 53 8.70 -28.26 -17.27
C ARG A 53 7.62 -27.19 -17.19
N SER A 54 7.72 -26.18 -18.03
CA SER A 54 6.74 -25.09 -18.13
C SER A 54 5.79 -25.35 -19.27
N THR A 55 4.49 -25.17 -19.01
CA THR A 55 3.42 -25.23 -20.03
C THR A 55 3.28 -23.92 -20.81
N LEU A 56 3.96 -22.85 -20.38
CA LEU A 56 3.92 -21.55 -21.06
C LEU A 56 4.86 -21.56 -22.27
N SER A 57 4.42 -20.93 -23.36
CA SER A 57 5.27 -20.75 -24.54
C SER A 57 6.48 -19.85 -24.22
N LEU A 58 7.59 -20.08 -24.92
CA LEU A 58 8.84 -19.32 -24.75
C LEU A 58 8.66 -17.79 -24.78
N PRO A 59 7.90 -17.18 -25.72
CA PRO A 59 7.70 -15.73 -25.71
C PRO A 59 6.90 -15.24 -24.49
N ILE A 60 5.93 -16.02 -24.01
CA ILE A 60 5.15 -15.67 -22.81
C ILE A 60 6.06 -15.68 -21.57
N LEU A 61 6.96 -16.65 -21.47
CA LEU A 61 7.94 -16.71 -20.38
C LEU A 61 8.86 -15.49 -20.35
N TRP A 62 9.30 -15.00 -21.51
CA TRP A 62 10.05 -13.75 -21.61
C TRP A 62 9.25 -12.54 -21.14
N VAL A 63 7.99 -12.42 -21.55
CA VAL A 63 7.12 -11.31 -21.10
C VAL A 63 6.90 -11.38 -19.58
N VAL A 64 6.58 -12.56 -19.05
CA VAL A 64 6.40 -12.76 -17.60
C VAL A 64 7.68 -12.40 -16.86
N PHE A 65 8.85 -12.86 -17.32
CA PHE A 65 10.14 -12.54 -16.73
C PHE A 65 10.42 -11.03 -16.75
N LEU A 66 10.23 -10.35 -17.88
CA LEU A 66 10.50 -8.91 -17.99
C LEU A 66 9.56 -8.09 -17.11
N VAL A 67 8.25 -8.39 -17.14
CA VAL A 67 7.25 -7.66 -16.35
C VAL A 67 7.46 -7.88 -14.85
N SER A 68 7.64 -9.13 -14.42
CA SER A 68 7.88 -9.45 -13.02
C SER A 68 9.25 -8.97 -12.53
N GLY A 69 10.28 -9.02 -13.37
CA GLY A 69 11.62 -8.51 -13.09
C GLY A 69 11.65 -7.00 -12.90
N VAL A 70 11.09 -6.23 -13.85
CA VAL A 70 10.95 -4.77 -13.73
C VAL A 70 10.08 -4.42 -12.51
N GLY A 71 8.99 -5.16 -12.29
CA GLY A 71 8.15 -5.02 -11.10
C GLY A 71 8.93 -5.25 -9.80
N THR A 72 9.78 -6.27 -9.74
CA THR A 72 10.61 -6.61 -8.57
C THR A 72 11.62 -5.50 -8.28
N VAL A 73 12.32 -5.00 -9.30
CA VAL A 73 13.29 -3.90 -9.14
C VAL A 73 12.59 -2.63 -8.67
N GLY A 74 11.46 -2.26 -9.29
CA GLY A 74 10.67 -1.09 -8.88
C GLY A 74 10.13 -1.22 -7.46
N MET A 75 9.59 -2.38 -7.10
CA MET A 75 9.09 -2.70 -5.76
C MET A 75 10.23 -2.66 -4.73
N GLY A 76 11.41 -3.20 -5.06
CA GLY A 76 12.60 -3.18 -4.22
C GLY A 76 13.06 -1.76 -3.91
N TYR A 77 13.12 -0.88 -4.93
CA TYR A 77 13.46 0.53 -4.72
C TYR A 77 12.47 1.23 -3.77
N LEU A 78 11.19 0.98 -3.94
CA LEU A 78 10.16 1.57 -3.09
C LEU A 78 10.18 1.00 -1.67
N LEU A 79 10.51 -0.29 -1.48
CA LEU A 79 10.73 -0.90 -0.15
C LEU A 79 11.92 -0.24 0.55
N VAL A 80 13.02 -0.04 -0.17
CA VAL A 80 14.17 0.72 0.35
C VAL A 80 13.74 2.14 0.73
N GLY A 81 12.93 2.81 -0.10
CA GLY A 81 12.35 4.11 0.21
C GLY A 81 11.47 4.12 1.46
N TYR A 82 10.63 3.08 1.64
CA TYR A 82 9.76 2.91 2.79
C TYR A 82 10.56 2.73 4.09
N PHE A 83 11.52 1.80 4.12
CA PHE A 83 12.32 1.50 5.31
C PHE A 83 13.37 2.56 5.62
N SER A 84 13.80 3.33 4.62
CA SER A 84 14.73 4.45 4.83
C SER A 84 14.04 5.74 5.31
N LEU A 85 12.70 5.78 5.29
CA LEU A 85 11.95 6.98 5.66
C LEU A 85 12.16 7.35 7.12
N GLY A 86 12.67 8.55 7.35
CA GLY A 86 12.93 9.07 8.68
C GLY A 86 13.00 10.59 8.71
N TYR A 87 12.83 11.15 9.90
CA TYR A 87 12.79 12.58 10.12
C TYR A 87 13.79 12.94 11.21
N ASP A 88 14.83 13.67 10.86
CA ASP A 88 15.87 14.08 11.79
C ASP A 88 15.72 15.57 12.12
N VAL A 89 15.45 15.88 13.38
CA VAL A 89 15.37 17.26 13.88
C VAL A 89 16.78 17.71 14.25
N THR A 90 17.24 18.77 13.61
CA THR A 90 18.55 19.39 13.82
C THR A 90 18.38 20.77 14.46
N ASP A 91 19.46 21.42 14.90
CA ASP A 91 19.44 22.79 15.43
C ASP A 91 18.89 23.83 14.43
N ARG A 92 19.02 23.56 13.11
CA ARG A 92 18.76 24.56 12.06
C ARG A 92 17.68 24.19 11.06
N SER A 93 17.49 22.90 10.81
CA SER A 93 16.53 22.37 9.85
C SER A 93 15.94 21.04 10.33
N ILE A 94 14.80 20.68 9.78
CA ILE A 94 14.23 19.34 9.85
C ILE A 94 14.62 18.62 8.56
N ARG A 95 15.33 17.50 8.67
CA ARG A 95 15.74 16.69 7.52
C ARG A 95 14.77 15.53 7.33
N ILE A 96 14.15 15.46 6.16
CA ILE A 96 13.27 14.38 5.74
C ILE A 96 14.09 13.46 4.83
N ARG A 97 14.38 12.24 5.30
CA ARG A 97 15.14 11.24 4.54
C ARG A 97 14.17 10.30 3.83
N TRP A 98 14.39 10.06 2.54
CA TRP A 98 13.58 9.14 1.75
C TRP A 98 14.39 8.57 0.58
N GLY A 99 14.63 7.25 0.55
CA GLY A 99 15.20 6.56 -0.61
C GLY A 99 16.54 7.11 -1.10
N GLY A 100 17.39 7.61 -0.18
CA GLY A 100 18.66 8.27 -0.51
C GLY A 100 18.57 9.77 -0.79
N ARG A 101 17.36 10.35 -0.87
CA ARG A 101 17.14 11.79 -0.92
C ARG A 101 16.99 12.36 0.49
N ILE A 102 17.46 13.59 0.68
CA ILE A 102 17.33 14.33 1.94
C ILE A 102 16.74 15.70 1.59
N ASP A 103 15.50 15.94 2.02
CA ASP A 103 14.86 17.24 1.91
C ASP A 103 15.05 18.00 3.23
N GLU A 104 15.56 19.22 3.17
CA GLU A 104 15.77 20.06 4.36
C GLU A 104 14.67 21.12 4.47
N VAL A 105 13.93 21.10 5.58
CA VAL A 105 12.92 22.11 5.93
C VAL A 105 13.55 23.11 6.91
N PRO A 106 13.78 24.37 6.52
CA PRO A 106 14.40 25.36 7.39
C PRO A 106 13.51 25.73 8.58
N LEU A 107 14.03 25.63 9.81
CA LEU A 107 13.29 25.93 11.04
C LEU A 107 12.98 27.44 11.19
N ASP A 108 13.81 28.30 10.60
CA ASP A 108 13.67 29.76 10.59
C ASP A 108 12.46 30.23 9.78
N ARG A 109 12.09 29.47 8.75
CA ARG A 109 10.94 29.81 7.88
C ARG A 109 9.65 29.12 8.28
N LEU A 110 9.69 28.23 9.27
CA LEU A 110 8.53 27.43 9.68
C LEU A 110 7.44 28.33 10.25
N THR A 111 6.29 28.41 9.57
CA THR A 111 5.11 29.22 9.92
C THR A 111 4.06 28.40 10.66
N TYR A 112 3.92 27.11 10.34
CA TYR A 112 2.95 26.21 10.96
C TYR A 112 3.52 24.80 11.11
N ALA A 113 3.27 24.17 12.25
CA ALA A 113 3.56 22.76 12.49
C ALA A 113 2.44 22.13 13.33
N GLY A 114 1.62 21.28 12.73
CA GLY A 114 0.43 20.75 13.40
C GLY A 114 -0.31 19.68 12.61
N PRO A 115 -1.52 19.26 13.05
CA PRO A 115 -2.29 18.23 12.38
C PRO A 115 -2.66 18.64 10.94
N ALA A 116 -2.43 17.74 9.99
CA ALA A 116 -2.70 18.01 8.58
C ALA A 116 -4.19 17.85 8.22
N ALA A 117 -4.94 17.04 8.98
CA ALA A 117 -6.33 16.68 8.67
C ALA A 117 -7.28 17.88 8.54
N PRO A 118 -7.28 18.89 9.44
CA PRO A 118 -8.18 20.03 9.33
C PRO A 118 -7.88 20.91 8.10
N LEU A 119 -6.62 20.94 7.67
CA LEU A 119 -6.13 21.80 6.58
C LEU A 119 -6.15 21.09 5.21
N LEU A 120 -5.99 19.77 5.19
CA LEU A 120 -5.91 18.95 3.98
C LEU A 120 -7.13 18.04 3.77
N GLY A 121 -8.11 18.01 4.69
CA GLY A 121 -9.21 17.03 4.72
C GLY A 121 -10.11 16.98 3.48
N GLY A 122 -10.08 18.01 2.63
CA GLY A 122 -10.79 18.04 1.34
C GLY A 122 -9.90 17.80 0.11
N ALA A 123 -8.57 17.71 0.27
CA ALA A 123 -7.66 17.51 -0.84
C ALA A 123 -7.67 16.04 -1.26
N MET A 124 -8.35 15.74 -2.37
CA MET A 124 -8.29 14.41 -2.99
C MET A 124 -6.83 14.10 -3.35
N GLN A 125 -6.27 13.09 -2.69
CA GLN A 125 -4.98 12.52 -3.03
C GLN A 125 -5.15 11.77 -4.36
N ARG A 126 -5.05 12.53 -5.46
CA ARG A 126 -5.66 12.22 -6.75
C ARG A 126 -5.06 11.01 -7.46
N TRP A 127 -3.99 10.38 -6.94
CA TRP A 127 -3.43 9.15 -7.50
C TRP A 127 -2.45 8.50 -6.52
N GLN A 128 -2.69 7.23 -6.16
CA GLN A 128 -1.69 6.36 -5.51
C GLN A 128 -1.89 4.95 -6.07
N PRO A 129 -1.11 4.53 -7.09
CA PRO A 129 -1.47 3.39 -7.89
C PRO A 129 -1.74 2.12 -7.09
N PHE A 130 -0.86 1.65 -6.19
CA PHE A 130 -1.06 0.31 -5.61
C PHE A 130 -0.40 0.06 -4.24
N TRP A 131 0.12 1.08 -3.55
CA TRP A 131 0.89 0.88 -2.30
C TRP A 131 0.18 1.42 -1.05
N PRO A 132 -0.59 0.58 -0.33
CA PRO A 132 -1.27 0.98 0.89
C PRO A 132 -0.26 1.37 1.97
N GLY A 133 -0.53 2.43 2.74
CA GLY A 133 0.35 2.83 3.82
C GLY A 133 1.69 3.45 3.37
N TYR A 134 1.82 3.87 2.11
CA TYR A 134 2.99 4.58 1.61
C TYR A 134 2.59 5.79 0.75
N TYR A 135 2.67 6.95 1.37
CA TYR A 135 2.20 8.23 0.83
C TYR A 135 3.40 9.09 0.49
N VAL A 136 3.89 8.96 -0.74
CA VAL A 136 4.98 9.79 -1.27
C VAL A 136 4.54 10.46 -2.55
N GLY A 137 4.71 11.79 -2.64
CA GLY A 137 4.40 12.54 -3.84
C GLY A 137 3.96 13.96 -3.56
N TRP A 138 3.06 14.46 -4.41
CA TRP A 138 2.57 15.83 -4.36
C TRP A 138 1.05 15.86 -4.23
N LEU A 139 0.57 16.64 -3.27
CA LEU A 139 -0.84 16.94 -3.08
C LEU A 139 -1.09 18.40 -3.45
N ARG A 140 -2.20 18.68 -4.15
CA ARG A 140 -2.66 20.05 -4.37
C ARG A 140 -3.63 20.41 -3.26
N SER A 141 -3.32 21.46 -2.51
CA SER A 141 -4.21 22.05 -1.52
C SER A 141 -4.58 23.48 -1.95
N PRO A 142 -5.62 24.08 -1.34
CA PRO A 142 -6.02 25.46 -1.62
C PRO A 142 -4.91 26.50 -1.41
N PHE A 143 -3.91 26.18 -0.59
CA PHE A 143 -2.78 27.06 -0.23
C PHE A 143 -1.48 26.69 -0.97
N GLY A 144 -1.47 25.69 -1.84
CA GLY A 144 -0.32 25.39 -2.69
C GLY A 144 -0.07 23.91 -2.94
N ARG A 145 1.17 23.59 -3.34
CA ARG A 145 1.62 22.20 -3.49
C ARG A 145 2.21 21.71 -2.16
N VAL A 146 1.74 20.57 -1.69
CA VAL A 146 2.22 19.91 -0.47
C VAL A 146 3.00 18.67 -0.85
N ARG A 147 4.27 18.59 -0.45
CA ARG A 147 5.09 17.38 -0.58
C ARG A 147 4.67 16.40 0.51
N VAL A 148 4.23 15.21 0.12
CA VAL A 148 3.85 14.16 1.06
C VAL A 148 5.01 13.18 1.16
N ALA A 149 5.46 12.90 2.38
CA ALA A 149 6.46 11.89 2.70
C ALA A 149 6.04 11.20 4.00
N ALA A 150 5.00 10.37 3.91
CA ALA A 150 4.32 9.78 5.05
C ALA A 150 3.97 8.30 4.80
N THR A 151 3.73 7.55 5.88
CA THR A 151 3.31 6.14 5.89
C THR A 151 1.91 5.95 6.47
N GLN A 152 1.26 7.03 6.89
CA GLN A 152 -0.06 7.05 7.52
C GLN A 152 -1.03 7.93 6.70
N PRO A 153 -2.35 7.71 6.80
CA PRO A 153 -3.36 8.53 6.11
C PRO A 153 -3.34 9.99 6.59
N ILE A 154 -3.95 10.91 5.82
CA ILE A 154 -3.97 12.36 6.08
C ILE A 154 -4.46 12.71 7.50
N SER A 155 -5.39 11.92 8.05
CA SER A 155 -5.88 12.09 9.43
C SER A 155 -4.77 11.97 10.49
N ARG A 156 -3.70 11.23 10.17
CA ARG A 156 -2.55 10.92 11.02
C ARG A 156 -1.24 11.48 10.46
N GLN A 157 -1.31 12.55 9.68
CA GLN A 157 -0.15 13.29 9.18
C GLN A 157 -0.01 14.64 9.90
N LEU A 158 1.22 15.08 10.07
CA LEU A 158 1.57 16.43 10.48
C LEU A 158 1.93 17.26 9.25
N LEU A 159 1.41 18.48 9.19
CA LEU A 159 1.75 19.48 8.18
C LEU A 159 2.81 20.42 8.72
N LEU A 160 3.93 20.52 8.00
CA LEU A 160 4.96 21.52 8.18
C LEU A 160 4.84 22.54 7.06
N SER A 161 4.70 23.82 7.39
CA SER A 161 4.58 24.90 6.41
C SER A 161 5.67 25.93 6.64
N THR A 162 6.39 26.32 5.58
CA THR A 162 7.43 27.36 5.65
C THR A 162 7.07 28.62 4.84
N GLY A 163 5.77 28.94 4.75
CA GLY A 163 5.23 30.06 3.97
C GLY A 163 5.13 29.78 2.46
N THR A 164 6.21 29.35 1.82
CA THR A 164 6.25 29.07 0.36
C THR A 164 6.18 27.59 0.00
N GLU A 165 6.55 26.71 0.94
CA GLU A 165 6.58 25.26 0.74
C GLU A 165 5.89 24.56 1.91
N HIS A 166 5.29 23.40 1.62
CA HIS A 166 4.51 22.63 2.57
C HIS A 166 4.89 21.15 2.49
N TRP A 167 5.03 20.50 3.64
CA TRP A 167 5.35 19.08 3.75
C TRP A 167 4.37 18.38 4.68
N ALA A 168 3.91 17.20 4.28
CA ALA A 168 3.11 16.31 5.11
C ALA A 168 3.94 15.08 5.49
N ILE A 169 4.11 14.87 6.80
CA ILE A 169 4.95 13.82 7.38
C ILE A 169 4.17 13.00 8.41
N SER A 170 4.64 11.79 8.72
CA SER A 170 4.01 10.93 9.75
C SER A 170 5.08 10.31 10.66
N PRO A 171 5.65 11.08 11.61
CA PRO A 171 6.58 10.55 12.61
C PRO A 171 5.88 9.55 13.54
N ALA A 172 6.60 8.53 13.98
CA ALA A 172 6.09 7.51 14.91
C ALA A 172 5.66 8.09 16.27
N GLN A 173 6.32 9.17 16.71
CA GLN A 173 6.04 9.86 17.97
C GLN A 173 5.80 11.36 17.68
N PRO A 174 4.59 11.74 17.24
CA PRO A 174 4.28 13.09 16.76
C PRO A 174 4.39 14.16 17.85
N VAL A 175 3.97 13.85 19.08
CA VAL A 175 4.06 14.76 20.23
C VAL A 175 5.50 15.10 20.56
N ILE A 176 6.34 14.07 20.74
CA ILE A 176 7.77 14.24 21.05
C ILE A 176 8.47 14.97 19.91
N PHE A 177 8.13 14.66 18.66
CA PHE A 177 8.67 15.36 17.50
C PHE A 177 8.39 16.87 17.55
N LEU A 178 7.14 17.28 17.81
CA LEU A 178 6.77 18.69 17.89
C LEU A 178 7.41 19.41 19.09
N GLU A 179 7.56 18.73 20.22
CA GLU A 179 8.28 19.26 21.38
C GLU A 179 9.75 19.53 21.08
N GLN A 180 10.43 18.62 20.37
CA GLN A 180 11.82 18.79 19.96
C GLN A 180 11.97 19.93 18.94
N VAL A 181 11.01 20.10 18.04
CA VAL A 181 10.95 21.25 17.11
C VAL A 181 10.79 22.56 17.89
N ALA A 182 9.87 22.62 18.86
CA ALA A 182 9.68 23.79 19.71
C ALA A 182 10.92 24.10 20.57
N ALA A 183 11.60 23.09 21.11
CA ALA A 183 12.83 23.24 21.87
C ALA A 183 14.00 23.76 21.01
N ALA A 184 14.14 23.26 19.77
CA ALA A 184 15.14 23.74 18.82
C ALA A 184 14.94 25.21 18.44
N ARG A 185 13.68 25.67 18.38
CA ARG A 185 13.34 27.06 18.09
C ARG A 185 13.59 28.00 19.27
N ARG A 186 13.20 27.63 20.49
CA ARG A 186 13.36 28.49 21.68
C ARG A 186 14.80 28.94 21.91
N GLN A 187 15.76 28.06 21.64
CA GLN A 187 17.18 28.40 21.75
C GLN A 187 17.68 29.39 20.68
N ARG A 188 16.84 29.68 19.68
CA ARG A 188 17.12 30.61 18.58
C ARG A 188 16.37 31.93 18.70
N GLU A 189 15.67 32.20 19.80
CA GLU A 189 14.93 33.45 20.04
C GLU A 189 15.86 34.68 20.12
N VAL A 190 16.35 35.09 18.96
CA VAL A 190 16.71 36.45 18.59
C VAL A 190 16.07 36.66 17.21
N GLY A 191 14.77 36.99 17.21
CA GLY A 191 14.13 37.62 16.05
C GLY A 191 13.15 36.76 15.24
N THR A 192 11.88 37.20 15.33
CA THR A 192 10.89 37.30 14.23
C THR A 192 10.23 36.02 13.68
N ALA A 193 9.04 35.74 14.23
CA ALA A 193 7.78 35.39 13.57
C ALA A 193 6.92 34.60 14.57
N GLU A 194 5.66 34.99 14.74
CA GLU A 194 4.67 34.23 15.53
C GLU A 194 4.36 32.93 14.76
N VAL A 195 4.61 31.78 15.39
CA VAL A 195 4.51 30.48 14.72
C VAL A 195 3.65 29.55 15.53
N THR A 196 2.63 29.03 14.88
CA THR A 196 1.67 28.11 15.48
C THR A 196 2.24 26.70 15.44
N ILE A 197 2.84 26.27 16.55
CA ILE A 197 3.21 24.88 16.79
C ILE A 197 2.11 24.25 17.63
N ALA A 198 1.49 23.19 17.13
CA ALA A 198 0.40 22.52 17.82
C ALA A 198 0.90 21.89 19.13
N GLY A 199 0.23 22.25 20.23
CA GLY A 199 0.46 21.66 21.55
C GLY A 199 -0.18 20.28 21.70
N ARG A 200 0.09 19.62 22.83
CA ARG A 200 -0.50 18.31 23.18
C ARG A 200 -2.03 18.34 23.14
N GLU A 201 -2.64 19.40 23.64
CA GLU A 201 -4.11 19.56 23.72
C GLU A 201 -4.75 19.68 22.34
N GLN A 202 -4.19 20.50 21.44
CA GLN A 202 -4.68 20.65 20.06
C GLN A 202 -4.55 19.35 19.23
N LEU A 203 -3.53 18.54 19.50
CA LEU A 203 -3.41 17.20 18.90
C LEU A 203 -4.52 16.27 19.42
N ALA A 204 -4.79 16.30 20.73
CA ALA A 204 -5.87 15.50 21.33
C ALA A 204 -7.24 15.87 20.76
N GLU A 205 -7.53 17.17 20.61
CA GLU A 205 -8.75 17.68 19.96
C GLU A 205 -8.86 17.26 18.48
N ALA A 206 -7.74 17.21 17.77
CA ALA A 206 -7.68 16.70 16.39
C ALA A 206 -7.81 15.16 16.29
N GLY A 207 -8.10 14.47 17.39
CA GLY A 207 -8.30 13.02 17.45
C GLY A 207 -7.00 12.21 17.62
N TRP A 208 -5.88 12.85 17.95
CA TRP A 208 -4.62 12.19 18.26
C TRP A 208 -4.56 11.92 19.76
N THR A 209 -5.34 10.96 20.25
CA THR A 209 -5.30 10.55 21.65
C THR A 209 -3.96 9.89 21.96
N ALA A 210 -3.22 10.50 22.89
CA ALA A 210 -1.91 10.07 23.33
C ALA A 210 -1.98 8.75 24.09
N ALA A 211 -1.98 7.64 23.37
CA ALA A 211 -1.44 6.35 23.80
C ALA A 211 -1.35 5.47 22.56
N PHE A 212 -0.22 5.53 21.86
CA PHE A 212 0.17 4.32 21.13
C PHE A 212 0.45 3.27 22.21
N PRO A 213 -0.15 2.08 22.14
CA PRO A 213 0.30 0.99 22.99
C PRO A 213 1.77 0.76 22.62
N THR A 214 2.67 1.17 23.51
CA THR A 214 3.90 0.42 23.67
C THR A 214 3.46 -1.03 23.92
N VAL A 215 4.21 -1.99 23.41
CA VAL A 215 3.89 -3.43 23.50
C VAL A 215 3.74 -3.93 24.97
N GLY A 216 3.83 -3.05 25.98
CA GLY A 216 3.63 -3.33 27.40
C GLY A 216 2.24 -3.02 28.00
N ASP A 217 1.38 -2.18 27.40
CA ASP A 217 0.11 -1.75 28.05
C ASP A 217 -1.16 -2.46 27.53
N ALA A 218 -1.00 -3.67 26.99
CA ALA A 218 -2.12 -4.55 26.68
C ALA A 218 -2.74 -5.15 27.96
N ARG A 219 -3.28 -4.31 28.85
CA ARG A 219 -4.21 -4.75 29.90
C ARG A 219 -5.02 -3.56 30.42
N GLU A 220 -6.11 -3.30 29.74
CA GLU A 220 -7.41 -3.08 30.39
C GLU A 220 -8.53 -3.26 29.34
N PRO A 221 -9.38 -4.29 29.46
CA PRO A 221 -10.52 -4.45 28.57
C PRO A 221 -11.58 -3.40 28.89
N ARG A 222 -11.89 -2.54 27.90
CA ARG A 222 -13.08 -1.69 27.94
C ARG A 222 -14.33 -2.54 28.11
N PRO A 223 -15.34 -2.08 28.88
CA PRO A 223 -16.56 -2.84 29.12
C PRO A 223 -17.27 -3.15 27.80
N ALA A 224 -17.80 -4.37 27.74
CA ALA A 224 -18.43 -5.02 26.60
C ALA A 224 -19.70 -4.28 26.13
N GLN A 225 -19.51 -3.16 25.44
CA GLN A 225 -20.54 -2.58 24.59
C GLN A 225 -20.35 -3.12 23.17
N ASP A 226 -21.18 -4.11 22.87
CA ASP A 226 -21.64 -4.54 21.56
C ASP A 226 -20.67 -5.31 20.64
N PHE A 227 -20.20 -6.48 21.11
CA PHE A 227 -19.71 -7.54 20.21
C PHE A 227 -20.78 -7.98 19.17
N ALA A 228 -22.07 -7.80 19.47
CA ALA A 228 -23.15 -8.03 18.52
C ALA A 228 -23.19 -7.01 17.37
N SER A 229 -22.63 -5.80 17.57
CA SER A 229 -22.52 -4.78 16.50
C SER A 229 -21.29 -4.97 15.62
N ALA A 230 -20.24 -5.61 16.13
CA ALA A 230 -19.04 -5.97 15.37
C ALA A 230 -19.28 -7.09 14.33
N LEU A 231 -20.40 -7.81 14.46
CA LEU A 231 -20.87 -8.80 13.47
C LEU A 231 -21.79 -8.19 12.40
N ARG A 232 -22.16 -6.91 12.46
CA ARG A 232 -22.75 -6.24 11.29
C ARG A 232 -21.62 -5.95 10.31
N PRO A 233 -21.58 -6.60 9.12
CA PRO A 233 -20.51 -6.38 8.18
C PRO A 233 -20.50 -4.92 7.76
N VAL A 234 -19.42 -4.19 8.08
CA VAL A 234 -19.14 -2.87 7.52
C VAL A 234 -19.03 -2.96 5.98
N PHE A 235 -18.77 -4.17 5.47
CA PHE A 235 -18.79 -4.56 4.05
C PHE A 235 -20.03 -4.09 3.28
N LEU A 236 -21.21 -4.06 3.93
CA LEU A 236 -22.47 -3.64 3.31
C LEU A 236 -22.55 -2.14 3.02
N ARG A 237 -21.64 -1.32 3.57
CA ARG A 237 -21.57 0.13 3.35
C ARG A 237 -20.57 0.54 2.26
N ASP A 238 -19.75 -0.38 1.76
CA ASP A 238 -18.78 -0.11 0.70
C ASP A 238 -19.31 -0.53 -0.67
N PRO A 239 -19.77 0.42 -1.53
CA PRO A 239 -20.40 0.07 -2.80
C PRO A 239 -19.43 -0.63 -3.76
N VAL A 240 -18.12 -0.37 -3.65
CA VAL A 240 -17.11 -1.00 -4.50
C VAL A 240 -16.90 -2.45 -4.09
N ALA A 241 -16.76 -2.71 -2.78
CA ALA A 241 -16.60 -4.06 -2.27
C ALA A 241 -17.84 -4.92 -2.58
N LEU A 242 -19.05 -4.36 -2.39
CA LEU A 242 -20.30 -5.03 -2.71
C LEU A 242 -20.42 -5.34 -4.21
N GLY A 243 -20.02 -4.39 -5.07
CA GLY A 243 -19.94 -4.60 -6.51
C GLY A 243 -18.99 -5.74 -6.90
N LEU A 244 -17.81 -5.81 -6.29
CA LEU A 244 -16.84 -6.89 -6.55
C LEU A 244 -17.33 -8.26 -6.05
N VAL A 245 -18.02 -8.31 -4.90
CA VAL A 245 -18.64 -9.54 -4.39
C VAL A 245 -19.76 -10.00 -5.33
N ALA A 246 -20.67 -9.10 -5.70
CA ALA A 246 -21.78 -9.40 -6.60
C ALA A 246 -21.26 -9.88 -7.97
N LEU A 247 -20.23 -9.22 -8.52
CA LEU A 247 -19.58 -9.63 -9.76
C LEU A 247 -18.93 -11.01 -9.63
N SER A 248 -18.22 -11.28 -8.54
CA SER A 248 -17.57 -12.58 -8.32
C SER A 248 -18.60 -13.71 -8.22
N LEU A 249 -19.67 -13.51 -7.45
CA LEU A 249 -20.76 -14.48 -7.34
C LEU A 249 -21.47 -14.68 -8.68
N GLY A 250 -21.74 -13.59 -9.41
CA GLY A 250 -22.35 -13.65 -10.73
C GLY A 250 -21.50 -14.42 -11.75
N LEU A 251 -20.18 -14.17 -11.78
CA LEU A 251 -19.25 -14.90 -12.63
C LEU A 251 -19.17 -16.39 -12.26
N LEU A 252 -19.14 -16.72 -10.97
CA LEU A 252 -19.09 -18.11 -10.50
C LEU A 252 -20.38 -18.88 -10.82
N VAL A 253 -21.55 -18.29 -10.53
CA VAL A 253 -22.86 -18.88 -10.87
C VAL A 253 -22.99 -19.02 -12.38
N GLY A 254 -22.59 -18.01 -13.13
CA GLY A 254 -22.58 -18.05 -14.59
C GLY A 254 -21.73 -19.21 -15.13
N LEU A 255 -20.57 -19.46 -14.51
CA LEU A 255 -19.66 -20.55 -14.91
C LEU A 255 -20.33 -21.91 -14.74
N VAL A 256 -21.01 -22.12 -13.60
CA VAL A 256 -21.79 -23.35 -13.33
C VAL A 256 -22.97 -23.49 -14.29
N VAL A 257 -23.77 -22.43 -14.47
CA VAL A 257 -24.93 -22.44 -15.37
C VAL A 257 -24.51 -22.74 -16.81
N PHE A 258 -23.46 -22.07 -17.29
CA PHE A 258 -22.90 -22.31 -18.62
C PHE A 258 -22.47 -23.77 -18.78
N LEU A 259 -21.75 -24.32 -17.80
CA LEU A 259 -21.28 -25.70 -17.86
C LEU A 259 -22.44 -26.70 -17.88
N VAL A 260 -23.49 -26.49 -17.07
CA VAL A 260 -24.70 -27.33 -17.06
C VAL A 260 -25.37 -27.31 -18.43
N LEU A 261 -25.62 -26.11 -18.99
CA LEU A 261 -26.29 -25.96 -20.29
C LEU A 261 -25.45 -26.54 -21.45
N ARG A 262 -24.13 -26.33 -21.41
CA ARG A 262 -23.20 -26.82 -22.45
C ARG A 262 -22.93 -28.32 -22.32
N SER A 263 -22.98 -28.87 -21.11
CA SER A 263 -22.66 -30.28 -20.82
C SER A 263 -23.53 -31.28 -21.59
N VAL A 264 -24.74 -30.90 -21.98
CA VAL A 264 -25.63 -31.76 -22.78
C VAL A 264 -25.08 -31.96 -24.21
N HIS A 265 -24.35 -30.98 -24.72
CA HIS A 265 -23.89 -30.92 -26.12
C HIS A 265 -22.40 -31.24 -26.29
N LEU A 266 -21.64 -31.43 -25.20
CA LEU A 266 -20.20 -31.66 -25.27
C LEU A 266 -19.90 -33.13 -25.60
N PRO A 267 -18.87 -33.43 -26.41
CA PRO A 267 -18.40 -34.80 -26.61
C PRO A 267 -17.91 -35.43 -25.30
N GLU A 268 -17.84 -36.77 -25.24
CA GLU A 268 -17.40 -37.49 -24.03
C GLU A 268 -15.91 -37.27 -23.73
N THR A 269 -15.09 -37.09 -24.77
CA THR A 269 -13.66 -36.80 -24.69
C THR A 269 -13.37 -35.40 -25.20
N LEU A 270 -12.53 -34.68 -24.47
CA LEU A 270 -12.18 -33.28 -24.73
C LEU A 270 -10.68 -33.10 -24.55
N VAL A 271 -10.07 -32.32 -25.44
CA VAL A 271 -8.68 -31.87 -25.26
C VAL A 271 -8.68 -30.78 -24.19
N LEU A 272 -8.08 -31.08 -23.05
CA LEU A 272 -7.98 -30.16 -21.92
C LEU A 272 -6.70 -29.31 -21.97
N HIS A 273 -5.68 -29.77 -22.70
CA HIS A 273 -4.41 -29.08 -22.80
C HIS A 273 -3.74 -29.32 -24.15
N TRP A 274 -3.16 -28.25 -24.70
CA TRP A 274 -2.35 -28.25 -25.91
C TRP A 274 -0.91 -27.93 -25.55
N ASN A 275 0.04 -28.68 -26.11
CA ASN A 275 1.46 -28.38 -25.95
C ASN A 275 1.90 -27.23 -26.89
N ALA A 276 3.17 -26.84 -26.79
CA ALA A 276 3.74 -25.76 -27.59
C ALA A 276 3.76 -26.02 -29.11
N ALA A 277 3.60 -27.29 -29.54
CA ALA A 277 3.47 -27.66 -30.94
C ALA A 277 2.01 -27.60 -31.45
N GLY A 278 1.07 -27.17 -30.60
CA GLY A 278 -0.36 -27.14 -30.91
C GLY A 278 -1.02 -28.52 -30.89
N LEU A 279 -0.33 -29.55 -30.42
CA LEU A 279 -0.86 -30.91 -30.34
C LEU A 279 -1.57 -31.13 -29.00
N PRO A 280 -2.67 -31.91 -28.97
CA PRO A 280 -3.31 -32.37 -27.74
C PRO A 280 -2.33 -33.15 -26.87
N ASP A 281 -2.06 -32.67 -25.66
CA ASP A 281 -1.15 -33.32 -24.70
C ASP A 281 -1.90 -33.88 -23.48
N ARG A 282 -3.10 -33.34 -23.21
CA ARG A 282 -3.99 -33.87 -22.17
C ARG A 282 -5.41 -33.99 -22.70
N ILE A 283 -5.89 -35.22 -22.82
CA ILE A 283 -7.28 -35.53 -23.16
C ILE A 283 -7.96 -35.99 -21.89
N GLY A 284 -9.10 -35.38 -21.57
CA GLY A 284 -9.91 -35.76 -20.42
C GLY A 284 -11.37 -35.93 -20.80
N THR A 285 -12.18 -36.16 -19.78
CA THR A 285 -13.61 -36.41 -19.91
C THR A 285 -14.41 -35.14 -19.67
N ARG A 286 -15.69 -35.13 -20.09
CA ARG A 286 -16.64 -34.06 -19.74
C ARG A 286 -16.73 -33.79 -18.22
N ARG A 287 -16.44 -34.78 -17.37
CA ARG A 287 -16.43 -34.61 -15.90
C ARG A 287 -15.23 -33.79 -15.42
N ASP A 288 -14.09 -33.88 -16.10
CA ASP A 288 -12.88 -33.16 -15.69
C ASP A 288 -13.01 -31.64 -15.84
N LEU A 289 -13.91 -31.18 -16.72
CA LEU A 289 -14.29 -29.77 -16.83
C LEU A 289 -14.89 -29.19 -15.53
N TRP A 290 -15.51 -30.02 -14.68
CA TRP A 290 -16.06 -29.58 -13.39
C TRP A 290 -14.99 -29.21 -12.36
N LEU A 291 -13.74 -29.61 -12.57
CA LEU A 291 -12.64 -29.18 -11.70
C LEU A 291 -12.44 -27.66 -11.74
N LEU A 292 -12.67 -27.02 -12.89
CA LEU A 292 -12.53 -25.57 -13.06
C LEU A 292 -13.48 -24.78 -12.13
N PRO A 293 -14.82 -24.97 -12.17
CA PRO A 293 -15.73 -24.29 -11.25
C PRO A 293 -15.48 -24.66 -9.78
N ILE A 294 -15.08 -25.90 -9.48
CA ILE A 294 -14.82 -26.32 -8.10
C ILE A 294 -13.60 -25.57 -7.52
N VAL A 295 -12.49 -25.54 -8.26
CA VAL A 295 -11.29 -24.79 -7.84
C VAL A 295 -11.60 -23.30 -7.73
N ALA A 296 -12.31 -22.73 -8.71
CA ALA A 296 -12.73 -21.33 -8.68
C ALA A 296 -13.63 -21.01 -7.47
N ALA A 297 -14.56 -21.92 -7.11
CA ALA A 297 -15.41 -21.77 -5.93
C ALA A 297 -14.59 -21.78 -4.64
N ILE A 298 -13.64 -22.71 -4.50
CA ILE A 298 -12.74 -22.79 -3.33
C ILE A 298 -11.94 -21.50 -3.18
N VAL A 299 -11.31 -21.02 -4.27
CA VAL A 299 -10.54 -19.77 -4.27
C VAL A 299 -11.43 -18.57 -3.93
N THR A 300 -12.66 -18.52 -4.47
CA THR A 300 -13.62 -17.45 -4.17
C THR A 300 -13.97 -17.45 -2.68
N ILE A 301 -14.30 -18.60 -2.10
CA ILE A 301 -14.64 -18.72 -0.67
C ILE A 301 -13.45 -18.31 0.20
N ALA A 302 -12.24 -18.81 -0.10
CA ALA A 302 -11.03 -18.48 0.63
C ALA A 302 -10.74 -16.97 0.58
N ASN A 303 -10.77 -16.36 -0.60
CA ASN A 303 -10.53 -14.93 -0.75
C ASN A 303 -11.62 -14.07 -0.10
N LEU A 304 -12.88 -14.53 -0.08
CA LEU A 304 -13.97 -13.84 0.60
C LEU A 304 -13.76 -13.87 2.12
N ALA A 305 -13.35 -15.02 2.66
CA ALA A 305 -13.01 -15.16 4.08
C ALA A 305 -11.79 -14.31 4.46
N LEU A 306 -10.72 -14.34 3.65
CA LEU A 306 -9.56 -13.46 3.86
C LEU A 306 -9.93 -11.97 3.74
N ALA A 307 -10.80 -11.60 2.79
CA ALA A 307 -11.24 -10.21 2.64
C ALA A 307 -12.05 -9.75 3.85
N PHE A 308 -12.89 -10.63 4.42
CA PHE A 308 -13.63 -10.37 5.65
C PHE A 308 -12.70 -10.20 6.86
N LEU A 309 -11.69 -11.07 6.99
CA LEU A 309 -10.67 -10.95 8.04
C LEU A 309 -9.77 -9.71 7.87
N ALA A 310 -9.52 -9.29 6.63
CA ALA A 310 -8.69 -8.13 6.31
C ALA A 310 -9.43 -6.79 6.43
N GLU A 311 -10.76 -6.76 6.32
CA GLU A 311 -11.58 -5.54 6.40
C GLU A 311 -11.32 -4.71 7.68
N PRO A 312 -11.31 -5.30 8.90
CA PRO A 312 -11.06 -4.53 10.12
C PRO A 312 -9.63 -4.01 10.23
N LEU A 313 -8.67 -4.58 9.49
CA LEU A 313 -7.30 -4.08 9.41
C LEU A 313 -7.21 -2.94 8.39
N GLU A 314 -7.57 -3.20 7.13
CA GLU A 314 -7.62 -2.22 6.04
C GLU A 314 -8.62 -2.57 4.92
N ARG A 315 -9.47 -1.59 4.56
CA ARG A 315 -10.48 -1.73 3.49
C ARG A 315 -9.89 -1.99 2.10
N PHE A 316 -8.70 -1.48 1.81
CA PHE A 316 -8.06 -1.68 0.51
C PHE A 316 -7.58 -3.12 0.32
N ALA A 317 -7.01 -3.74 1.37
CA ALA A 317 -6.59 -5.14 1.32
C ALA A 317 -7.77 -6.08 1.05
N ALA A 318 -8.91 -5.82 1.70
CA ALA A 318 -10.17 -6.52 1.41
C ALA A 318 -10.58 -6.36 -0.06
N ARG A 319 -10.58 -5.13 -0.61
CA ARG A 319 -10.92 -4.89 -2.03
C ARG A 319 -9.95 -5.54 -3.00
N LEU A 320 -8.66 -5.59 -2.69
CA LEU A 320 -7.65 -6.21 -3.53
C LEU A 320 -7.87 -7.72 -3.62
N LEU A 321 -8.18 -8.38 -2.49
CA LEU A 321 -8.53 -9.79 -2.47
C LEU A 321 -9.77 -10.08 -3.31
N LEU A 322 -10.81 -9.25 -3.21
CA LEU A 322 -12.01 -9.36 -4.04
C LEU A 322 -11.73 -9.14 -5.53
N ALA A 323 -10.94 -8.12 -5.87
CA ALA A 323 -10.56 -7.85 -7.25
C ALA A 323 -9.73 -9.00 -7.83
N GLY A 324 -8.83 -9.58 -7.04
CA GLY A 324 -8.08 -10.79 -7.40
C GLY A 324 -9.00 -11.98 -7.70
N THR A 325 -10.06 -12.17 -6.91
CA THR A 325 -11.09 -13.19 -7.17
C THR A 325 -11.77 -12.99 -8.52
N VAL A 326 -12.13 -11.75 -8.88
CA VAL A 326 -12.72 -11.44 -10.19
C VAL A 326 -11.76 -11.82 -11.34
N VAL A 327 -10.47 -11.51 -11.19
CA VAL A 327 -9.46 -11.86 -12.21
C VAL A 327 -9.33 -13.37 -12.37
N VAL A 328 -9.25 -14.12 -11.26
CA VAL A 328 -9.19 -15.59 -11.29
C VAL A 328 -10.43 -16.16 -11.99
N LEU A 329 -11.62 -15.65 -11.67
CA LEU A 329 -12.86 -16.07 -12.31
C LEU A 329 -12.89 -15.75 -13.81
N ALA A 330 -12.40 -14.57 -14.23
CA ALA A 330 -12.30 -14.21 -15.64
C ALA A 330 -11.33 -15.13 -16.41
N LEU A 331 -10.17 -15.44 -15.84
CA LEU A 331 -9.22 -16.40 -16.43
C LEU A 331 -9.83 -17.81 -16.53
N THR A 332 -10.61 -18.21 -15.52
CA THR A 332 -11.31 -19.50 -15.53
C THR A 332 -12.36 -19.54 -16.63
N TRP A 333 -13.09 -18.44 -16.84
CA TRP A 333 -14.03 -18.29 -17.96
C TRP A 333 -13.33 -18.39 -19.32
N ILE A 334 -12.20 -17.71 -19.50
CA ILE A 334 -11.41 -17.81 -20.74
C ILE A 334 -11.00 -19.25 -20.98
N ALA A 335 -10.42 -19.93 -19.98
CA ALA A 335 -10.01 -21.32 -20.09
C ALA A 335 -11.20 -22.24 -20.48
N LEU A 336 -12.35 -22.04 -19.84
CA LEU A 336 -13.55 -22.82 -20.13
C LEU A 336 -14.08 -22.59 -21.55
N LEU A 337 -14.12 -21.34 -22.00
CA LEU A 337 -14.55 -21.00 -23.36
C LEU A 337 -13.59 -21.58 -24.40
N THR A 338 -12.28 -21.48 -24.19
CA THR A 338 -11.27 -22.06 -25.11
C THR A 338 -11.37 -23.57 -25.23
N ILE A 339 -11.82 -24.28 -24.19
CA ILE A 339 -12.00 -25.74 -24.24
C ILE A 339 -13.34 -26.13 -24.88
N THR A 340 -14.36 -25.28 -24.81
CA THR A 340 -15.74 -25.62 -25.19
C THR A 340 -16.23 -25.03 -26.52
N LEU A 341 -15.48 -24.10 -27.10
CA LEU A 341 -15.68 -23.49 -28.43
C LEU A 341 -14.62 -24.02 -29.40
#